data_AF-A0A370BKG2-F1
#
_entry.id   AF-A0A370BKG2-F1
#
_cell.length_a   1.000
_cell.length_b   1.000
_cell.length_c   1.000
_cell.angle_alpha   90.00
_cell.angle_beta   90.00
_cell.angle_gamma   90.00
#
_symmetry.space_group_name_H-M   'P 1'
#
loop_
_entity.id
_entity.type
_entity.pdbx_description
1 polymer ?
#
loop_
_entity_poly.entity_id
_entity_poly.type
_entity_poly.pdbx_seq_one_letter_code
_entity_poly.pdbx_strand_id
1 'polypeptide(L)'
;MFETVHPRGRGPFSNEEVARSVRDSGGDISKQYIAYLRKGERANPRVHHLEALARFFGVQVAYFLDDESAELTDKKLVELAAWRDAGLTQQDLKSLERAGVTSVAMRAVGLSPKGLEFAQAILDQLREMEGLGPGESPDGAPERDG
;
A
#
# COMPACT_ATOMS: atom_id res chain seq x y z
N MET A 1 -5.36 -10.03 -2.34
CA MET A 1 -4.33 -9.65 -3.34
C MET A 1 -4.85 -8.81 -4.51
N PHE A 2 -5.63 -9.33 -5.48
CA PHE A 2 -6.08 -8.54 -6.66
C PHE A 2 -6.82 -7.24 -6.29
N GLU A 3 -7.66 -7.31 -5.25
CA GLU A 3 -8.39 -6.17 -4.70
C GLU A 3 -7.51 -5.15 -3.96
N THR A 4 -6.30 -5.57 -3.55
CA THR A 4 -5.42 -4.78 -2.66
C THR A 4 -4.24 -4.19 -3.42
N VAL A 5 -3.63 -5.00 -4.30
CA VAL A 5 -2.44 -4.63 -5.07
C VAL A 5 -2.88 -4.08 -6.42
N HIS A 6 -3.08 -2.76 -6.47
CA HIS A 6 -3.36 -2.03 -7.70
C HIS A 6 -2.90 -0.57 -7.57
N PRO A 7 -2.66 0.13 -8.71
CA PRO A 7 -2.26 1.53 -8.69
C PRO A 7 -3.33 2.43 -8.06
N ARG A 8 -2.89 3.55 -7.45
CA ARG A 8 -3.78 4.60 -6.94
C ARG A 8 -4.63 5.17 -8.09
N GLY A 9 -5.89 5.48 -7.80
CA GLY A 9 -6.79 6.15 -8.77
C GLY A 9 -7.40 5.24 -9.84
N ARG A 10 -7.18 3.92 -9.76
CA ARG A 10 -7.88 2.93 -10.59
C ARG A 10 -8.17 1.66 -9.79
N GLY A 11 -9.11 0.87 -10.29
CA GLY A 11 -9.50 -0.40 -9.67
C GLY A 11 -8.48 -1.55 -9.83
N PRO A 12 -8.85 -2.74 -9.35
CA PRO A 12 -8.05 -3.98 -9.43
C PRO A 12 -7.53 -4.28 -10.84
N PHE A 13 -6.38 -4.95 -10.93
CA PHE A 13 -5.91 -5.48 -12.20
C PHE A 13 -6.90 -6.50 -12.79
N SER A 14 -7.19 -6.36 -14.08
CA SER A 14 -7.92 -7.38 -14.82
C SER A 14 -7.05 -8.62 -15.07
N ASN A 15 -7.67 -9.79 -15.23
CA ASN A 15 -6.94 -11.02 -15.56
C ASN A 15 -6.13 -10.89 -16.86
N GLU A 16 -6.60 -10.08 -17.81
CA GLU A 16 -5.92 -9.81 -19.07
C GLU A 16 -4.65 -8.98 -18.87
N GLU A 17 -4.70 -7.94 -18.03
CA GLU A 17 -3.52 -7.13 -17.70
C GLU A 17 -2.43 -7.96 -17.01
N VAL A 18 -2.81 -8.80 -16.05
CA VAL A 18 -1.87 -9.69 -15.36
C VAL A 18 -1.26 -10.69 -16.36
N ALA A 19 -2.09 -11.34 -17.17
CA ALA A 19 -1.61 -12.31 -18.15
C ALA A 19 -0.63 -11.67 -19.16
N ARG A 20 -0.93 -10.45 -19.62
CA ARG A 20 -0.06 -9.70 -20.52
C ARG A 20 1.28 -9.38 -19.86
N SER A 21 1.26 -8.80 -18.66
CA SER A 21 2.49 -8.43 -17.95
C SER A 21 3.38 -9.65 -17.65
N VAL A 22 2.79 -10.79 -17.30
CA VAL A 22 3.54 -12.04 -17.12
C VAL A 22 4.21 -12.48 -18.42
N ARG A 23 3.51 -12.42 -19.56
CA ARG A 23 4.08 -12.75 -20.88
C ARG A 23 5.19 -11.80 -21.29
N ASP A 24 5.01 -10.50 -21.07
CA ASP A 24 6.01 -9.48 -21.36
C ASP A 24 7.29 -9.68 -20.52
N SER A 25 7.17 -10.32 -19.35
CA SER A 25 8.28 -10.68 -18.47
C SER A 25 8.86 -12.08 -18.73
N GLY A 26 8.48 -12.72 -19.84
CA GLY A 26 8.99 -14.05 -20.25
C GLY A 26 8.32 -15.25 -19.58
N GLY A 27 7.23 -15.04 -18.84
CA GLY A 27 6.38 -16.13 -18.35
C GLY A 27 5.33 -16.56 -19.37
N ASP A 28 4.63 -17.65 -19.07
CA ASP A 28 3.48 -18.09 -19.86
C ASP A 28 2.29 -18.33 -18.92
N ILE A 29 1.23 -17.53 -19.08
CA ILE A 29 -0.02 -17.70 -18.35
C ILE A 29 -1.17 -17.07 -19.16
N SER A 30 -2.33 -17.74 -19.18
CA SER A 30 -3.52 -17.25 -19.88
C SER A 30 -4.48 -16.53 -18.93
N LYS A 31 -5.26 -15.57 -19.47
CA LYS A 31 -6.32 -14.87 -18.72
C LYS A 31 -7.36 -15.85 -18.15
N GLN A 32 -7.66 -16.92 -18.89
CA GLN A 32 -8.62 -17.96 -18.48
C GLN A 32 -8.07 -18.76 -17.32
N TYR A 33 -6.78 -19.11 -17.35
CA TYR A 33 -6.15 -19.82 -16.26
C TYR A 33 -6.13 -18.99 -14.97
N ILE A 34 -5.82 -17.69 -15.05
CA ILE A 34 -5.93 -16.77 -13.91
C ILE A 34 -7.38 -16.73 -13.37
N ALA A 35 -8.38 -16.68 -14.25
CA ALA A 35 -9.78 -16.73 -13.83
C ALA A 35 -10.11 -18.03 -13.06
N TYR A 36 -9.62 -19.17 -13.52
CA TYR A 36 -9.79 -20.45 -12.82
C TYR A 36 -9.09 -20.49 -11.46
N LEU A 37 -7.87 -19.94 -11.36
CA LEU A 37 -7.16 -19.82 -10.10
C LEU A 37 -7.94 -18.96 -9.10
N ARG A 38 -8.45 -17.80 -9.53
CA ARG A 38 -9.24 -16.91 -8.67
C ARG A 38 -10.53 -17.53 -8.15
N LYS A 39 -11.13 -18.44 -8.92
CA LYS A 39 -12.35 -19.17 -8.53
C LYS A 39 -12.08 -20.43 -7.70
N GLY A 40 -10.81 -20.83 -7.53
CA GLY A 40 -10.45 -22.08 -6.90
C GLY A 40 -10.71 -23.33 -7.76
N GLU A 41 -11.13 -23.18 -9.02
CA GLU A 41 -11.42 -24.30 -9.94
C GLU A 41 -10.14 -25.05 -10.37
N ARG A 42 -8.97 -24.43 -10.17
CA ARG A 42 -7.65 -25.04 -10.38
C ARG A 42 -6.81 -24.85 -9.12
N ALA A 43 -6.96 -25.73 -8.15
CA ALA A 43 -6.30 -25.60 -6.84
C ALA A 43 -4.80 -25.93 -6.83
N ASN A 44 -4.22 -26.51 -7.90
CA ASN A 44 -2.81 -26.91 -7.92
C ASN A 44 -2.06 -26.34 -9.15
N PRO A 45 -1.73 -25.03 -9.14
CA PRO A 45 -0.88 -24.44 -10.16
C PRO A 45 0.56 -24.95 -10.10
N ARG A 46 1.21 -25.02 -11.26
CA ARG A 46 2.65 -25.29 -11.33
C ARG A 46 3.45 -24.14 -10.71
N VAL A 47 4.56 -24.47 -10.06
CA VAL A 47 5.44 -23.51 -9.37
C VAL A 47 5.81 -22.30 -10.24
N HIS A 48 6.14 -22.51 -11.53
CA HIS A 48 6.50 -21.39 -12.42
C HIS A 48 5.37 -20.36 -12.62
N HIS A 49 4.09 -20.79 -12.57
CA HIS A 49 2.96 -19.86 -12.61
C HIS A 49 2.86 -19.05 -11.31
N LEU A 50 3.09 -19.70 -10.16
CA LEU A 50 3.11 -19.03 -8.86
C LEU A 50 4.23 -18.00 -8.79
N GLU A 51 5.42 -18.35 -9.27
CA GLU A 51 6.56 -17.44 -9.37
C GLU A 51 6.27 -16.23 -10.25
N ALA A 52 5.64 -16.45 -11.41
CA ALA A 52 5.27 -15.37 -12.31
C ALA A 52 4.26 -14.41 -11.67
N LEU A 53 3.24 -14.96 -10.98
CA LEU A 53 2.25 -14.17 -10.26
C LEU A 53 2.88 -13.44 -9.06
N ALA A 54 3.77 -14.09 -8.31
CA ALA A 54 4.48 -13.49 -7.19
C ALA A 54 5.31 -12.28 -7.64
N ARG A 55 6.05 -12.42 -8.75
CA ARG A 55 6.78 -11.31 -9.37
C ARG A 55 5.86 -10.17 -9.80
N PHE A 56 4.74 -10.49 -10.44
CA PHE A 56 3.77 -9.48 -10.87
C PHE A 56 3.23 -8.66 -9.68
N PHE A 57 2.85 -9.33 -8.59
CA PHE A 57 2.30 -8.67 -7.40
C PHE A 57 3.35 -8.14 -6.42
N GLY A 58 4.63 -8.42 -6.66
CA GLY A 58 5.73 -7.98 -5.78
C GLY A 58 5.75 -8.69 -4.43
N VAL A 59 5.31 -9.94 -4.35
CA VAL A 59 5.36 -10.76 -3.11
C VAL A 59 6.33 -11.92 -3.24
N GLN A 60 6.62 -12.57 -2.12
CA GLN A 60 7.36 -13.84 -2.10
C GLN A 60 6.45 -14.99 -2.56
N VAL A 61 7.02 -15.98 -3.25
CA VAL A 61 6.27 -17.17 -3.73
C VAL A 61 5.61 -17.94 -2.59
N ALA A 62 6.25 -17.94 -1.41
CA ALA A 62 5.72 -18.56 -0.19
C ALA A 62 4.30 -18.07 0.17
N TYR A 63 3.92 -16.86 -0.26
CA TYR A 63 2.54 -16.34 -0.13
C TYR A 63 1.48 -17.31 -0.66
N PHE A 64 1.79 -18.06 -1.71
CA PHE A 64 0.84 -18.98 -2.34
C PHE A 64 0.91 -20.41 -1.79
N LEU A 65 1.89 -20.71 -0.92
CA LEU A 65 2.21 -22.07 -0.47
C LEU A 65 2.08 -22.25 1.04
N ASP A 66 2.15 -21.16 1.80
CA ASP A 66 2.22 -21.15 3.26
C ASP A 66 1.26 -20.11 3.82
N ASP A 67 0.31 -20.57 4.64
CA ASP A 67 -0.75 -19.73 5.20
C ASP A 67 -0.20 -18.67 6.16
N GLU A 68 0.85 -18.98 6.92
CA GLU A 68 1.49 -18.02 7.83
C GLU A 68 2.14 -16.87 7.04
N SER A 69 2.88 -17.20 5.97
CA SER A 69 3.44 -16.23 5.03
C SER A 69 2.37 -15.40 4.33
N ALA A 70 1.22 -16.01 4.02
CA ALA A 70 0.07 -15.35 3.43
C ALA A 70 -0.51 -14.30 4.39
N GLU A 71 -0.78 -14.69 5.64
CA GLU A 71 -1.32 -13.78 6.67
C GLU A 71 -0.40 -12.60 6.96
N LEU A 72 0.91 -12.84 7.09
CA LEU A 72 1.90 -11.78 7.32
C LEU A 72 1.93 -10.79 6.15
N THR A 73 1.90 -11.30 4.93
CA THR A 73 1.91 -10.48 3.71
C THR A 73 0.60 -9.70 3.58
N ASP A 74 -0.55 -10.31 3.85
CA ASP A 74 -1.85 -9.64 3.77
C ASP A 74 -1.93 -8.45 4.74
N LYS A 75 -1.45 -8.60 5.99
CA LYS A 75 -1.37 -7.48 6.95
C LYS A 75 -0.56 -6.31 6.39
N LYS A 76 0.61 -6.60 5.82
CA LYS A 76 1.48 -5.60 5.19
C LYS A 76 0.85 -4.96 3.95
N LEU A 77 0.11 -5.73 3.15
CA LEU A 77 -0.58 -5.22 1.97
C LEU A 77 -1.71 -4.25 2.34
N VAL A 78 -2.43 -4.49 3.44
CA VAL A 78 -3.45 -3.59 3.96
C VAL A 78 -2.84 -2.25 4.39
N GLU A 79 -1.73 -2.27 5.12
CA GLU A 79 -1.00 -1.06 5.52
C GLU A 79 -0.53 -0.25 4.31
N LEU A 80 0.08 -0.92 3.32
CA LEU A 80 0.54 -0.28 2.09
C LEU A 80 -0.63 0.29 1.27
N ALA A 81 -1.79 -0.38 1.26
CA ALA A 81 -2.99 0.12 0.61
C ALA A 81 -3.52 1.39 1.29
N ALA A 82 -3.52 1.44 2.63
CA ALA A 82 -3.91 2.64 3.38
C ALA A 82 -2.99 3.83 3.06
N TRP A 83 -1.69 3.60 2.97
CA TRP A 83 -0.73 4.66 2.59
C TRP A 83 -0.91 5.12 1.13
N ARG A 84 -1.14 4.18 0.21
CA ARG A 84 -1.49 4.50 -1.18
C ARG A 84 -2.75 5.36 -1.25
N ASP A 85 -3.77 5.04 -0.45
CA ASP A 85 -5.04 5.77 -0.42
C ASP A 85 -4.89 7.15 0.24
N ALA A 86 -3.92 7.30 1.15
CA ALA A 86 -3.46 8.58 1.66
C ALA A 86 -2.56 9.36 0.67
N GLY A 87 -2.16 8.76 -0.45
CA GLY A 87 -1.38 9.41 -1.51
C GLY A 87 0.13 9.32 -1.35
N LEU A 88 0.60 8.54 -0.37
CA LEU A 88 2.01 8.34 -0.12
C LEU A 88 2.59 7.30 -1.08
N THR A 89 3.71 7.64 -1.70
CA THR A 89 4.52 6.73 -2.52
C THR A 89 5.60 6.04 -1.68
N GLN A 90 6.22 4.98 -2.21
CA GLN A 90 7.40 4.39 -1.56
C GLN A 90 8.56 5.36 -1.37
N GLN A 91 8.69 6.37 -2.25
CA GLN A 91 9.70 7.40 -2.11
C GLN A 91 9.36 8.35 -0.96
N ASP A 92 8.09 8.68 -0.75
CA ASP A 92 7.64 9.51 0.36
C ASP A 92 7.92 8.82 1.69
N LEU A 93 7.59 7.53 1.80
CA LEU A 93 7.86 6.74 3.01
C LEU A 93 9.35 6.71 3.38
N LYS A 94 10.23 6.50 2.40
CA LYS A 94 11.68 6.57 2.62
C LYS A 94 12.16 7.97 2.99
N SER A 95 11.49 9.00 2.49
CA SER A 95 11.82 10.40 2.81
C SER A 95 11.41 10.74 4.24
N LEU A 96 10.21 10.30 4.67
CA LEU A 96 9.72 10.43 6.04
C LEU A 96 10.61 9.69 7.05
N GLU A 97 11.06 8.48 6.72
CA GLU A 97 11.99 7.71 7.55
C GLU A 97 13.32 8.47 7.73
N ARG A 98 13.93 8.96 6.64
CA ARG A 98 15.18 9.72 6.68
C ARG A 98 15.04 11.06 7.40
N ALA A 99 13.88 11.70 7.30
CA ALA A 99 13.57 12.94 8.02
C ALA A 99 13.25 12.70 9.50
N GLY A 100 13.27 11.46 9.99
CA GLY A 100 13.01 11.12 11.39
C GLY A 100 11.54 11.22 11.79
N VAL A 101 10.62 11.39 10.84
CA VAL A 101 9.18 11.54 11.10
C VAL A 101 8.61 10.30 11.79
N THR A 102 9.09 9.10 11.44
CA THR A 102 8.71 7.84 12.10
C THR A 102 8.97 7.89 13.61
N SER A 103 10.06 8.54 14.05
CA SER A 103 10.39 8.67 15.47
C SER A 103 9.40 9.58 16.23
N VAL A 104 8.88 10.61 15.55
CA VAL A 104 7.84 11.49 16.10
C VAL A 104 6.52 10.74 16.19
N ALA A 105 6.12 10.04 15.12
CA ALA A 105 4.91 9.23 15.08
C ALA A 105 4.88 8.16 16.18
N MET A 106 6.00 7.44 16.39
CA MET A 106 6.10 6.43 17.44
C MET A 106 5.95 7.01 18.86
N ARG A 107 6.36 8.26 19.10
CA ARG A 107 6.14 8.95 20.39
C ARG A 107 4.72 9.42 20.57
N ALA A 108 4.00 9.66 19.47
CA ALA A 108 2.59 10.05 19.52
C ALA A 108 1.66 8.85 19.83
N VAL A 109 2.12 7.61 19.63
CA VAL A 109 1.36 6.40 19.95
C VAL A 109 1.01 6.39 21.45
N GLY A 110 -0.29 6.28 21.74
CA GLY A 110 -0.81 6.26 23.11
C GLY A 110 -1.16 7.62 23.70
N LEU A 111 -0.93 8.72 22.97
CA LEU A 111 -1.48 10.02 23.36
C LEU A 111 -3.01 10.01 23.27
N SER A 112 -3.65 10.72 24.19
CA SER A 112 -5.09 10.98 24.10
C SER A 112 -5.40 11.95 22.95
N PRO A 113 -6.67 12.03 22.48
CA PRO A 113 -7.05 12.99 21.44
C PRO A 113 -6.62 14.43 21.75
N LYS A 114 -6.84 14.88 22.99
CA LYS A 114 -6.40 16.19 23.48
C LYS A 114 -4.86 16.35 23.49
N GLY A 115 -4.14 15.26 23.77
CA GLY A 115 -2.67 15.25 23.68
C GLY A 115 -2.16 15.39 22.25
N LEU A 116 -2.85 14.76 21.29
CA LEU A 116 -2.54 14.88 19.86
C LEU A 116 -2.81 16.30 19.34
N GLU A 117 -3.94 16.92 19.71
CA GLU A 117 -4.23 18.32 19.39
C GLU A 117 -3.14 19.27 19.92
N PHE A 118 -2.68 19.05 21.15
CA PHE A 118 -1.61 19.85 21.73
C PHE A 118 -0.27 19.65 21.01
N ALA A 119 0.06 18.41 20.63
CA ALA A 119 1.25 18.11 19.84
C ALA A 119 1.19 18.77 18.45
N GLN A 120 0.02 18.79 17.80
CA GLN A 120 -0.20 19.52 16.54
C GLN A 120 0.05 21.01 16.70
N ALA A 121 -0.51 21.64 17.74
CA ALA A 121 -0.32 23.07 17.99
C ALA A 121 1.17 23.44 18.21
N ILE A 122 1.94 22.60 18.91
CA ILE A 122 3.39 22.79 19.07
C ILE A 122 4.11 22.68 17.71
N LEU A 123 3.73 21.70 16.90
CA LEU A 123 4.33 21.52 15.57
C LEU A 123 4.03 22.71 14.66
N ASP A 124 2.81 23.24 14.66
CA ASP A 124 2.44 24.42 13.89
C ASP A 124 3.24 25.64 14.34
N GLN A 125 3.40 25.84 15.66
CA GLN A 125 4.21 26.93 16.18
C GLN A 125 5.69 26.80 15.78
N LEU A 126 6.26 25.59 15.76
CA LEU A 126 7.61 25.36 15.26
C LEU A 126 7.74 25.69 13.77
N ARG A 127 6.75 25.30 12.96
CA ARG A 127 6.72 25.62 11.52
C ARG A 127 6.66 27.12 11.26
N GLU A 128 5.89 27.87 12.06
CA GLU A 128 5.86 29.34 11.98
C GLU A 128 7.23 29.95 12.30
N MET A 129 7.90 29.47 13.34
CA MET A 129 9.27 29.91 13.68
C MET A 129 10.27 29.65 12.56
N GLU A 130 10.08 28.57 11.80
CA GLU A 130 10.90 28.23 10.63
C GLU A 130 10.43 28.91 9.33
N GLY A 131 9.35 29.70 9.37
CA GLY A 131 8.80 30.39 8.19
C GLY A 131 8.10 29.47 7.19
N LEU A 132 7.68 28.27 7.60
CA LEU A 132 7.10 27.23 6.75
C LEU A 132 5.56 27.31 6.63
N GLY A 133 4.91 28.19 7.39
CA GLY A 133 3.45 28.27 7.50
C GLY A 133 2.81 27.04 8.15
N PRO A 134 1.49 27.04 8.42
CA PRO A 134 0.81 25.91 9.04
C PRO A 134 0.91 24.63 8.18
N GLY A 135 0.84 23.46 8.82
CA GLY A 135 0.82 22.19 8.09
C GLY A 135 -0.48 22.02 7.29
N GLU A 136 -0.41 21.49 6.06
CA GLU A 136 -1.63 21.10 5.35
C GLU A 136 -2.28 19.90 6.06
N SER A 137 -3.51 20.07 6.52
CA SER A 137 -4.33 18.97 7.04
C SER A 137 -4.63 17.98 5.90
N PRO A 138 -4.49 16.66 6.12
CA PRO A 138 -4.82 15.64 5.11
C PRO A 138 -6.29 15.66 4.68
N ASP A 139 -7.15 16.30 5.46
CA ASP A 139 -8.61 16.30 5.32
C ASP A 139 -9.14 17.60 4.68
N GLY A 140 -8.31 18.27 3.85
CA GLY A 140 -8.64 19.52 3.15
C GLY A 140 -9.76 19.36 2.12
N ALA A 141 -10.99 19.07 2.56
CA ALA A 141 -12.17 19.51 1.84
C ALA A 141 -12.22 21.04 1.98
N PRO A 142 -12.25 21.81 0.88
CA PRO A 142 -12.36 23.25 0.98
C PRO A 142 -13.71 23.57 1.65
N GLU A 143 -13.66 24.28 2.78
CA GLU A 143 -14.82 25.02 3.28
C GLU A 143 -15.30 25.90 2.13
N ARG A 144 -16.46 25.54 1.60
CA ARG A 144 -17.18 26.35 0.64
C ARG A 144 -17.76 27.52 1.40
N ASP A 145 -17.00 28.61 1.44
CA ASP A 145 -17.49 29.93 1.80
C ASP A 145 -18.32 30.48 0.62
N GLY A 146 -19.58 30.87 0.89
CA GLY A 146 -20.45 31.61 -0.03
C GLY A 146 -21.81 31.01 -0.29
#